data_AF-A0A923FF96-F1
#
_entry.id   AF-A0A923FF96-F1
#
_cell.length_a   1.000
_cell.length_b   1.000
_cell.length_c   1.000
_cell.angle_alpha   90.00
_cell.angle_beta   90.00
_cell.angle_gamma   90.00
#
_symmetry.space_group_name_H-M   'P 1'
#
loop_
_entity.id
_entity.type
_entity.pdbx_description
1 polymer ?
#
loop_
_entity_poly.entity_id
_entity_poly.type
_entity_poly.pdbx_seq_one_letter_code
_entity_poly.pdbx_strand_id
1 'polypeptide(L)'
;MDLSIAALAAAGAFAAPPVKKEIQWHSGGKLQKATVYVAHESYISVTQRWDAQNQGGDITAQRIASCIVDKDGKPVFTVADVVGGPDTGHGALCAELAIVLLAAIGEVNKVPEGALEKKSTPRKSSGTSSSSRASAAVRSGKQSKT
;
A
#
# COMPACT_ATOMS: atom_id res chain seq x y z
N MET A 1 1.00 0.26 -30.74
CA MET A 1 -0.21 1.05 -30.46
C MET A 1 0.24 2.48 -30.27
N ASP A 2 -0.33 3.42 -31.02
CA ASP A 2 -0.16 4.85 -30.74
C ASP A 2 -1.13 5.25 -29.64
N LEU A 3 -0.66 6.11 -28.72
CA LEU A 3 -1.46 6.57 -27.61
C LEU A 3 -2.58 7.48 -28.12
N SER A 4 -3.84 7.06 -27.96
CA SER A 4 -5.01 7.85 -28.30
C SER A 4 -6.15 7.55 -27.31
N ILE A 5 -7.11 8.46 -27.19
CA ILE A 5 -8.27 8.28 -26.30
C ILE A 5 -9.06 7.02 -26.65
N ALA A 6 -9.28 6.76 -27.95
CA ALA A 6 -9.98 5.57 -28.42
C ALA A 6 -9.24 4.28 -28.01
N ALA A 7 -7.92 4.27 -28.16
CA ALA A 7 -7.11 3.11 -27.81
C ALA A 7 -7.04 2.90 -26.27
N LEU A 8 -7.00 3.97 -25.48
CA LEU A 8 -7.09 3.92 -24.01
C LEU A 8 -8.45 3.40 -23.51
N ALA A 9 -9.54 3.84 -24.14
CA ALA A 9 -10.88 3.35 -23.84
C ALA A 9 -11.01 1.85 -24.15
N ALA A 10 -10.53 1.43 -25.32
CA ALA A 10 -10.52 0.02 -25.72
C ALA A 10 -9.66 -0.87 -24.79
N ALA A 11 -8.59 -0.31 -24.22
CA ALA A 11 -7.71 -0.99 -23.28
C ALA A 11 -8.22 -0.99 -21.82
N GLY A 12 -9.36 -0.35 -21.52
CA GLY A 12 -9.90 -0.27 -20.16
C GLY A 12 -9.06 0.61 -19.21
N ALA A 13 -8.37 1.63 -19.75
CA ALA A 13 -7.46 2.48 -18.96
C ALA A 13 -8.19 3.50 -18.06
N PHE A 14 -9.49 3.74 -18.27
CA PHE A 14 -10.29 4.63 -17.43
C PHE A 14 -10.88 3.87 -16.24
N ALA A 15 -11.01 4.55 -15.10
CA ALA A 15 -11.51 3.95 -13.87
C ALA A 15 -12.89 3.31 -14.09
N ALA A 16 -12.99 2.02 -13.75
CA ALA A 16 -14.24 1.29 -13.82
C ALA A 16 -15.20 1.74 -12.69
N PRO A 17 -16.50 1.42 -12.80
CA PRO A 17 -17.46 1.67 -11.73
C PRO A 17 -17.05 1.03 -10.39
N PRO A 18 -17.55 1.55 -9.25
CA PRO A 18 -17.22 1.00 -7.93
C PRO A 18 -17.58 -0.48 -7.77
N VAL A 19 -16.72 -1.23 -7.08
CA VAL A 19 -16.89 -2.66 -6.82
C VAL A 19 -17.57 -2.87 -5.47
N LYS A 20 -18.67 -3.61 -5.45
CA LYS A 20 -19.37 -4.00 -4.22
C LYS A 20 -18.54 -5.01 -3.41
N LYS A 21 -18.37 -4.74 -2.11
CA LYS A 21 -17.68 -5.61 -1.14
C LYS A 21 -18.50 -5.76 0.12
N GLU A 22 -18.39 -6.93 0.75
CA GLU A 22 -18.92 -7.17 2.10
C GLU A 22 -17.76 -7.12 3.10
N ILE A 23 -17.95 -6.37 4.18
CA ILE A 23 -16.95 -6.23 5.26
C ILE A 23 -17.58 -6.60 6.60
N GLN A 24 -16.74 -7.03 7.52
CA GLN A 24 -17.11 -7.35 8.89
C GLN A 24 -16.06 -6.79 9.84
N TRP A 25 -16.49 -6.25 10.99
CA TRP A 25 -15.61 -5.73 12.03
C TRP A 25 -16.31 -5.79 13.39
N HIS A 26 -15.59 -5.66 14.49
CA HIS A 26 -16.19 -5.57 15.82
C HIS A 26 -16.30 -4.12 16.29
N SER A 27 -17.42 -3.80 16.93
CA SER A 27 -17.63 -2.54 17.62
C SER A 27 -18.48 -2.77 18.87
N GLY A 28 -18.03 -2.24 20.02
CA GLY A 28 -18.72 -2.41 21.31
C GLY A 28 -18.92 -3.88 21.71
N GLY A 29 -17.96 -4.76 21.36
CA GLY A 29 -18.03 -6.20 21.65
C GLY A 29 -18.99 -6.99 20.75
N LYS A 30 -19.52 -6.39 19.68
CA LYS A 30 -20.44 -7.04 18.75
C LYS A 30 -19.87 -7.05 17.33
N LEU A 31 -20.06 -8.16 16.63
CA LEU A 31 -19.76 -8.26 15.21
C LEU A 31 -20.74 -7.42 14.39
N GLN A 32 -20.21 -6.52 13.58
CA GLN A 32 -20.91 -5.69 12.62
C GLN A 32 -20.66 -6.23 11.21
N LYS A 33 -21.62 -6.03 10.31
CA LYS A 33 -21.50 -6.37 8.90
C LYS A 33 -22.03 -5.21 8.06
N ALA A 34 -21.32 -4.85 6.99
CA ALA A 34 -21.79 -3.85 6.05
C ALA A 34 -21.42 -4.21 4.62
N THR A 35 -22.22 -3.70 3.69
CA THR A 35 -21.85 -3.60 2.28
C THR A 35 -21.19 -2.26 2.04
N VAL A 36 -20.04 -2.25 1.38
CA VAL A 36 -19.36 -1.04 0.91
C VAL A 36 -19.15 -1.10 -0.59
N TYR A 37 -19.04 0.05 -1.25
CA TYR A 37 -18.60 0.14 -2.64
C TYR A 37 -17.22 0.78 -2.65
N VAL A 38 -16.32 0.17 -3.40
CA VAL A 38 -14.91 0.57 -3.46
C VAL A 38 -14.62 1.08 -4.86
N ALA A 39 -14.32 2.36 -4.99
CA ALA A 39 -13.87 2.95 -6.24
C ALA A 39 -12.48 2.46 -6.62
N HIS A 40 -12.26 2.26 -7.91
CA HIS A 40 -10.91 2.08 -8.44
C HIS A 40 -10.11 3.37 -8.27
N GLU A 41 -8.86 3.25 -7.80
CA GLU A 41 -7.93 4.37 -7.78
C GLU A 41 -7.74 4.89 -9.22
N SER A 42 -7.76 6.21 -9.34
CA SER A 42 -7.72 6.93 -10.61
C SER A 42 -6.77 8.11 -10.49
N TYR A 43 -6.58 8.84 -11.59
CA TYR A 43 -5.82 10.10 -11.56
C TYR A 43 -6.33 11.03 -10.43
N ILE A 44 -7.66 11.15 -10.27
CA ILE A 44 -8.28 12.02 -9.27
C ILE A 44 -7.89 11.60 -7.84
N SER A 45 -8.02 10.32 -7.50
CA SER A 45 -7.69 9.86 -6.13
C SER A 45 -6.19 9.96 -5.85
N VAL A 46 -5.35 9.77 -6.87
CA VAL A 46 -3.89 9.94 -6.76
C VAL A 46 -3.53 11.40 -6.50
N THR A 47 -4.09 12.34 -7.27
CA THR A 47 -3.81 13.78 -7.08
C THR A 47 -4.34 14.28 -5.75
N GLN A 48 -5.56 13.91 -5.34
CA GLN A 48 -6.10 14.27 -4.02
C GLN A 48 -5.18 13.80 -2.88
N ARG A 49 -4.60 12.61 -3.00
CA ARG A 49 -3.66 12.08 -2.01
C ARG A 49 -2.33 12.83 -2.01
N TRP A 50 -1.84 13.28 -3.16
CA TRP A 50 -0.66 14.15 -3.23
C TRP A 50 -0.94 15.54 -2.66
N ASP A 51 -2.10 16.11 -2.95
CA ASP A 51 -2.51 17.41 -2.40
C ASP A 51 -2.62 17.34 -0.88
N ALA A 52 -3.25 16.29 -0.34
CA ALA A 52 -3.29 16.04 1.09
C ALA A 52 -1.87 15.92 1.67
N GLN A 53 -0.97 15.15 1.04
CA GLN A 53 0.42 15.01 1.48
C GLN A 53 1.15 16.35 1.51
N ASN A 54 1.01 17.17 0.46
CA ASN A 54 1.65 18.48 0.36
C ASN A 54 1.14 19.46 1.41
N GLN A 55 -0.12 19.32 1.83
CA GLN A 55 -0.75 20.12 2.88
C GLN A 55 -0.49 19.55 4.29
N GLY A 56 0.29 18.46 4.42
CA GLY A 56 0.54 17.80 5.70
C GLY A 56 -0.67 17.02 6.25
N GLY A 57 -1.66 16.72 5.42
CA GLY A 57 -2.83 15.93 5.76
C GLY A 57 -2.58 14.43 5.85
N ASP A 58 -3.55 13.71 6.41
CA ASP A 58 -3.47 12.25 6.57
C ASP A 58 -3.79 11.53 5.25
N ILE A 59 -2.74 11.02 4.61
CA ILE A 59 -2.82 10.30 3.33
C ILE A 59 -3.62 8.98 3.43
N THR A 60 -3.68 8.37 4.60
CA THR A 60 -4.39 7.10 4.83
C THR A 60 -5.88 7.36 4.96
N ALA A 61 -6.24 8.37 5.75
CA ALA A 61 -7.62 8.83 5.85
C ALA A 61 -8.13 9.37 4.50
N GLN A 62 -7.31 10.13 3.78
CA GLN A 62 -7.62 10.60 2.42
C GLN A 62 -7.89 9.41 1.47
N ARG A 63 -7.08 8.35 1.56
CA ARG A 63 -7.29 7.15 0.74
C ARG A 63 -8.64 6.49 1.02
N ILE A 64 -8.98 6.30 2.30
CA ILE A 64 -10.29 5.75 2.70
C ILE A 64 -11.43 6.64 2.18
N ALA A 65 -11.37 7.95 2.41
CA ALA A 65 -12.38 8.91 1.96
C ALA A 65 -12.56 8.92 0.43
N SER A 66 -11.46 8.80 -0.33
CA SER A 66 -11.52 8.80 -1.80
C SER A 66 -12.01 7.49 -2.41
N CYS A 67 -11.79 6.36 -1.75
CA CYS A 67 -12.08 5.04 -2.31
C CYS A 67 -13.37 4.41 -1.79
N ILE A 68 -13.84 4.76 -0.58
CA ILE A 68 -15.09 4.23 -0.05
C ILE A 68 -16.24 5.15 -0.48
N VAL A 69 -17.04 4.66 -1.40
CA VAL A 69 -18.11 5.40 -2.06
C VAL A 69 -19.45 4.68 -1.90
N ASP A 70 -20.53 5.37 -2.22
CA ASP A 70 -21.84 4.77 -2.39
C ASP A 70 -21.96 4.07 -3.76
N LYS A 71 -23.12 3.47 -4.03
CA LYS A 71 -23.40 2.77 -5.30
C LYS A 71 -23.29 3.67 -6.53
N ASP A 72 -23.42 4.99 -6.35
CA ASP A 72 -23.41 6.00 -7.41
C ASP A 72 -22.01 6.66 -7.53
N GLY A 73 -21.03 6.23 -6.73
CA GLY A 73 -19.65 6.73 -6.74
C GLY A 73 -19.41 7.97 -5.89
N LYS A 74 -20.35 8.37 -5.02
CA LYS A 74 -20.15 9.52 -4.12
C LYS A 74 -19.40 9.08 -2.85
N PRO A 75 -18.40 9.84 -2.35
CA PRO A 75 -17.71 9.53 -1.11
C PRO A 75 -18.66 9.35 0.08
N VAL A 76 -18.47 8.26 0.83
CA VAL A 76 -19.23 8.00 2.08
C VAL A 76 -18.61 8.74 3.26
N PHE A 77 -17.29 8.92 3.23
CA PHE A 77 -16.54 9.60 4.28
C PHE A 77 -15.86 10.85 3.73
N THR A 78 -15.81 11.87 4.57
CA THR A 78 -14.77 12.90 4.51
C THR A 78 -13.53 12.44 5.28
N VAL A 79 -12.40 13.12 5.09
CA VAL A 79 -11.20 12.87 5.91
C VAL A 79 -11.49 13.08 7.39
N ALA A 80 -12.27 14.10 7.72
CA ALA A 80 -12.66 14.41 9.10
C ALA A 80 -13.50 13.29 9.70
N ASP A 81 -14.36 12.63 8.92
CA ASP A 81 -15.15 11.49 9.42
C ASP A 81 -14.26 10.28 9.77
N VAL A 82 -13.13 10.11 9.05
CA VAL A 82 -12.20 9.00 9.29
C VAL A 82 -11.35 9.26 10.54
N VAL A 83 -10.77 10.46 10.63
CA VAL A 83 -9.88 10.85 11.73
C VAL A 83 -10.67 11.14 13.01
N GLY A 84 -11.90 11.64 12.87
CA GLY A 84 -12.73 12.11 13.96
C GLY A 84 -12.17 13.35 14.66
N GLY A 85 -12.96 13.91 15.57
CA GLY A 85 -12.56 15.05 16.37
C GLY A 85 -13.75 15.78 16.99
N PRO A 86 -13.48 16.83 17.79
CA PRO A 86 -14.55 17.63 18.38
C PRO A 86 -15.52 18.19 17.34
N ASP A 87 -15.00 18.61 16.18
CA ASP A 87 -15.79 19.25 15.11
C ASP A 87 -16.72 18.29 14.37
N THR A 88 -16.41 16.98 14.34
CA THR A 88 -17.27 15.97 13.72
C THR A 88 -18.30 15.39 14.68
N GLY A 89 -18.18 15.69 15.99
CA GLY A 89 -19.07 15.14 17.03
C GLY A 89 -18.86 13.65 17.31
N HIS A 90 -17.78 13.04 16.78
CA HIS A 90 -17.43 11.65 17.05
C HIS A 90 -15.91 11.43 17.03
N GLY A 91 -15.46 10.33 17.65
CA GLY A 91 -14.05 9.93 17.60
C GLY A 91 -13.63 9.34 16.25
N ALA A 92 -12.34 8.99 16.15
CA ALA A 92 -11.79 8.29 14.99
C ALA A 92 -12.50 6.96 14.72
N LEU A 93 -12.44 6.49 13.47
CA LEU A 93 -12.84 5.11 13.17
C LEU A 93 -12.02 4.13 14.00
N CYS A 94 -12.66 3.06 14.48
CA CYS A 94 -11.95 2.03 15.21
C CYS A 94 -10.91 1.33 14.31
N ALA A 95 -9.80 0.90 14.91
CA ALA A 95 -8.68 0.33 14.17
C ALA A 95 -9.08 -0.84 13.27
N GLU A 96 -9.95 -1.74 13.77
CA GLU A 96 -10.41 -2.89 12.99
C GLU A 96 -11.19 -2.45 11.75
N LEU A 97 -12.11 -1.49 11.87
CA LEU A 97 -12.87 -0.96 10.73
C LEU A 97 -11.92 -0.31 9.71
N ALA A 98 -10.97 0.51 10.16
CA ALA A 98 -9.99 1.13 9.27
C ALA A 98 -9.17 0.08 8.49
N ILE A 99 -8.73 -0.98 9.17
CA ILE A 99 -7.96 -2.08 8.55
C ILE A 99 -8.80 -2.82 7.50
N VAL A 100 -10.05 -3.19 7.80
CA VAL A 100 -10.89 -3.92 6.83
C VAL A 100 -11.27 -3.05 5.63
N LEU A 101 -11.48 -1.75 5.82
CA LEU A 101 -11.69 -0.81 4.71
C LEU A 101 -10.45 -0.73 3.82
N LEU A 102 -9.26 -0.57 4.40
CA LEU A 102 -8.00 -0.55 3.66
C LEU A 102 -7.71 -1.87 2.94
N ALA A 103 -8.07 -3.00 3.54
CA ALA A 103 -7.97 -4.31 2.90
C ALA A 103 -8.90 -4.41 1.67
N ALA A 104 -10.16 -3.99 1.80
CA ALA A 104 -11.11 -3.97 0.68
C ALA A 104 -10.64 -3.05 -0.46
N ILE A 105 -10.11 -1.85 -0.13
CA ILE A 105 -9.48 -0.94 -1.10
C ILE A 105 -8.30 -1.62 -1.78
N GLY A 106 -7.45 -2.27 -0.99
CA GLY A 106 -6.30 -3.04 -1.47
C GLY A 106 -6.71 -4.10 -2.47
N GLU A 107 -7.72 -4.92 -2.17
CA GLU A 107 -8.21 -5.98 -3.05
C GLU A 107 -8.70 -5.49 -4.41
N VAL A 108 -9.43 -4.38 -4.44
CA VAL A 108 -9.97 -3.81 -5.68
C VAL A 108 -8.88 -3.14 -6.53
N ASN A 109 -7.87 -2.59 -5.86
CA ASN A 109 -6.79 -1.83 -6.50
C ASN A 109 -5.47 -2.60 -6.56
N LYS A 110 -5.50 -3.94 -6.47
CA LYS A 110 -4.31 -4.76 -6.67
C LYS A 110 -3.75 -4.52 -8.06
N VAL A 111 -2.50 -4.06 -8.12
CA VAL A 111 -1.74 -4.07 -9.36
C VAL A 111 -1.39 -5.52 -9.69
N PRO A 112 -1.73 -6.05 -10.88
CA PRO A 112 -1.40 -7.41 -11.27
C PRO A 112 0.11 -7.64 -11.20
N GLU A 113 0.52 -8.77 -10.64
CA GLU A 113 1.93 -9.13 -10.56
C GLU A 113 2.49 -9.29 -11.99
N GLY A 114 3.44 -8.42 -12.35
CA GLY A 114 3.98 -8.32 -13.71
C GLY A 114 3.63 -7.03 -14.47
N ALA A 115 2.67 -6.22 -13.99
CA ALA A 115 2.38 -4.92 -14.60
C ALA A 115 3.50 -3.88 -14.38
N LEU A 116 4.29 -4.06 -13.32
CA LEU A 116 5.58 -3.39 -13.15
C LEU A 116 6.65 -4.35 -13.68
N GLU A 117 7.07 -4.14 -14.92
CA GLU A 117 8.24 -4.79 -15.50
C GLU A 117 9.36 -4.82 -14.45
N LYS A 118 9.77 -6.03 -14.04
CA LYS A 118 10.88 -6.20 -13.10
C LYS A 118 12.12 -5.66 -13.80
N LYS A 119 12.53 -4.41 -13.52
CA LYS A 119 13.90 -3.96 -13.82
C LYS A 119 14.85 -4.74 -12.91
N SER A 120 15.11 -5.99 -13.26
CA SER A 120 16.24 -6.75 -12.75
C SER A 120 17.51 -6.13 -13.33
N THR A 121 18.02 -5.09 -12.67
CA THR A 121 19.47 -4.87 -12.72
C THR A 121 20.07 -5.95 -11.82
N PRO A 122 20.83 -6.93 -12.37
CA PRO A 122 21.52 -7.88 -11.51
C PRO A 122 22.47 -7.07 -10.62
N ARG A 123 22.24 -7.15 -9.30
CA ARG A 123 23.15 -6.61 -8.30
C ARG A 123 24.47 -7.36 -8.52
N LYS A 124 25.47 -6.70 -9.13
CA LYS A 124 26.83 -7.27 -9.18
C LYS A 124 27.23 -7.52 -7.73
N SER A 125 27.36 -8.78 -7.35
CA SER A 125 28.02 -9.12 -6.09
C SER A 125 29.47 -8.67 -6.24
N SER A 126 29.84 -7.58 -5.57
CA SER A 126 31.24 -7.31 -5.28
C SER A 126 31.66 -8.33 -4.21
N GLY A 127 31.94 -9.55 -4.65
CA GLY A 127 32.59 -10.55 -3.83
C GLY A 127 34.01 -10.09 -3.55
N THR A 128 34.23 -9.45 -2.42
CA THR A 128 35.56 -9.39 -1.81
C THR A 128 35.83 -10.79 -1.25
N SER A 129 36.40 -11.67 -2.06
CA SER A 129 36.98 -12.92 -1.61
C SER A 129 38.31 -12.63 -0.89
N SER A 130 38.23 -12.31 0.41
CA SER A 130 39.39 -12.37 1.30
C SER A 130 39.76 -13.84 1.52
N SER A 131 40.58 -14.36 0.63
CA SER A 131 41.29 -15.61 0.81
C SER A 131 42.67 -15.33 1.42
N SER A 132 42.95 -15.94 2.58
CA SER A 132 44.28 -16.39 3.01
C SER A 132 44.16 -17.11 4.36
N ARG A 133 43.82 -18.40 4.32
CA ARG A 133 44.18 -19.35 5.38
C ARG A 133 45.08 -20.42 4.77
N ALA A 134 46.37 -20.16 4.82
CA ALA A 134 47.49 -21.12 4.74
C ALA A 134 48.69 -20.34 5.30
N SER A 135 49.26 -20.73 6.43
CA SER A 135 50.13 -21.90 6.48
C SER A 135 49.98 -22.69 7.77
N ALA A 136 49.89 -24.00 7.61
CA ALA A 136 50.05 -24.99 8.66
C ALA A 136 51.50 -25.01 9.17
N ALA A 137 51.62 -25.49 10.41
CA ALA A 137 52.81 -25.65 11.21
C ALA A 137 53.97 -26.40 10.53
N VAL A 138 55.20 -26.04 10.91
CA VAL A 138 56.33 -26.98 11.06
C VAL A 138 57.05 -26.67 12.39
N ARG A 139 57.19 -27.71 13.23
CA ARG A 139 57.96 -27.78 14.49
C ARG A 139 59.47 -27.78 14.22
N SER A 140 60.29 -27.25 15.14
CA SER A 140 61.55 -27.90 15.58
C SER A 140 62.13 -27.19 16.82
N GLY A 141 62.67 -27.94 17.78
CA GLY A 141 63.10 -27.45 19.10
C GLY A 141 64.61 -27.27 19.32
N LYS A 142 64.96 -27.04 20.61
CA LYS A 142 66.27 -26.78 21.27
C LYS A 142 66.76 -25.32 21.19
N GLN A 143 67.38 -24.71 22.21
CA GLN A 143 68.04 -25.19 23.44
C GLN A 143 68.18 -24.06 24.49
N SER A 144 68.54 -24.43 25.73
CA SER A 144 68.70 -23.59 26.93
C SER A 144 70.09 -22.92 27.07
N LYS A 145 70.20 -21.99 28.04
CA LYS A 145 71.33 -21.20 28.59
C LYS A 145 71.74 -19.96 27.76
N THR A 146 71.88 -18.78 28.37
CA THR A 146 72.69 -18.46 29.56
C THR A 146 72.01 -17.40 30.44
#